data_AF-A0A1E7IVJ4-F1
#
_entry.id   AF-A0A1E7IVJ4-F1
#
_cell.length_a   1.000
_cell.length_b   1.000
_cell.length_c   1.000
_cell.angle_alpha   90.00
_cell.angle_beta   90.00
_cell.angle_gamma   90.00
#
_symmetry.space_group_name_H-M   'P 1'
#
loop_
_entity.id
_entity.type
_entity.pdbx_description
1 polymer ?
#
loop_
_entity_poly.entity_id
_entity_poly.type
_entity_poly.pdbx_seq_one_letter_code
_entity_poly.pdbx_strand_id
1 'polypeptide(L)'
;MTTPETNHEDHSLKFLFLLLGYFSLHILLRVLISDSLDYDEAEQALLGQWLLPGYTEQPPLYTWIQYFLFKVFGKNVFAISLLKNALLFLTYLFVYLSASRLLKDTRAAILTASSLLLIPQIAWESQRDMTHTTLVVFAAASVLWLTLRLVENRSFLNYALLGIFCGIGFLAKANFILFLTILSLTLLTFPEGRKLLFSRMIFISLLITVAMNAYYVTWMFNNQDIVFSATHKFKQAIVTPQEKGVKSFFTNTFLFVAPLCFFYLLIFPGGLGRNRNHQTDFSSRFMFRYGLIFILILLVIVISFKITYVKDRWLQPLLFAAPLIFFSRLDVKTISEKQFKRFLL
;
A
#
# COMPACT_ATOMS: atom_id res chain seq x y z
N MET A 1 -7.03 -35.02 -18.90
CA MET A 1 -6.80 -34.82 -17.45
C MET A 1 -5.68 -33.82 -17.31
N THR A 2 -6.02 -32.54 -17.12
CA THR A 2 -5.04 -31.49 -16.78
C THR A 2 -4.63 -31.69 -15.32
N THR A 3 -3.32 -31.74 -15.06
CA THR A 3 -2.79 -31.89 -13.69
C THR A 3 -3.13 -30.64 -12.87
N PRO A 4 -3.33 -30.75 -11.55
CA PRO A 4 -3.71 -29.60 -10.71
C PRO A 4 -2.77 -28.39 -10.86
N GLU A 5 -1.47 -28.61 -11.09
CA GLU A 5 -0.48 -27.55 -11.37
C GLU A 5 -0.81 -26.70 -12.60
N THR A 6 -1.29 -27.32 -13.70
CA THR A 6 -1.68 -26.59 -14.92
C THR A 6 -2.89 -25.67 -14.72
N ASN A 7 -3.81 -26.01 -13.81
CA ASN A 7 -4.95 -25.16 -13.48
C ASN A 7 -4.55 -23.94 -12.63
N HIS A 8 -3.51 -24.05 -11.79
CA HIS A 8 -3.03 -22.94 -10.95
C HIS A 8 -2.38 -21.83 -11.79
N GLU A 9 -1.48 -22.19 -12.70
CA GLU A 9 -0.80 -21.21 -13.58
C GLU A 9 -1.79 -20.50 -14.51
N ASP A 10 -2.79 -21.23 -15.02
CA ASP A 10 -3.83 -20.67 -15.88
C ASP A 10 -4.68 -19.60 -15.16
N HIS A 11 -5.09 -19.85 -13.91
CA HIS A 11 -5.81 -18.85 -13.12
C HIS A 11 -4.98 -17.60 -12.81
N SER A 12 -3.70 -17.78 -12.48
CA SER A 12 -2.78 -16.67 -12.20
C SER A 12 -2.61 -15.77 -13.43
N LEU A 13 -2.31 -16.36 -14.59
CA LEU A 13 -2.13 -15.62 -15.83
C LEU A 13 -3.41 -14.89 -16.24
N LYS A 14 -4.56 -15.59 -16.21
CA LYS A 14 -5.86 -14.97 -16.48
C LYS A 14 -6.14 -13.78 -15.59
N PHE A 15 -5.90 -13.91 -14.28
CA PHE A 15 -6.07 -12.80 -13.35
C PHE A 15 -5.16 -11.60 -13.70
N LEU A 16 -3.88 -11.85 -13.99
CA LEU A 16 -2.94 -10.78 -14.33
C LEU A 16 -3.32 -10.08 -15.64
N PHE A 17 -3.78 -10.80 -16.66
CA PHE A 17 -4.28 -10.22 -17.90
C PHE A 17 -5.57 -9.41 -17.69
N LEU A 18 -6.51 -9.90 -16.87
CA LEU A 18 -7.71 -9.14 -16.52
C LEU A 18 -7.38 -7.87 -15.75
N LEU A 19 -6.44 -7.95 -14.80
CA LEU A 19 -5.98 -6.79 -14.04
C LEU A 19 -5.29 -5.76 -14.95
N LEU A 20 -4.44 -6.22 -15.87
CA LEU A 20 -3.81 -5.36 -16.86
C LEU A 20 -4.85 -4.71 -17.78
N GLY A 21 -5.82 -5.49 -18.26
CA GLY A 21 -6.94 -5.02 -19.07
C GLY A 21 -7.79 -3.97 -18.35
N TYR A 22 -8.07 -4.17 -17.07
CA TYR A 22 -8.81 -3.24 -16.22
C TYR A 22 -8.13 -1.87 -16.12
N PHE A 23 -6.84 -1.84 -15.77
CA PHE A 23 -6.11 -0.57 -15.66
C PHE A 23 -5.81 0.06 -17.03
N SER A 24 -5.63 -0.75 -18.08
CA SER A 24 -5.52 -0.25 -19.45
C SER A 24 -6.83 0.41 -19.92
N LEU A 25 -7.98 -0.19 -19.56
CA LEU A 25 -9.29 0.39 -19.84
C LEU A 25 -9.49 1.71 -19.10
N HIS A 26 -9.05 1.83 -17.84
CA HIS A 26 -9.06 3.10 -17.13
C HIS A 26 -8.22 4.18 -17.82
N ILE A 27 -7.03 3.84 -18.30
CA ILE A 27 -6.21 4.78 -19.09
C ILE A 27 -6.96 5.22 -20.35
N LEU A 28 -7.50 4.25 -21.10
CA LEU A 28 -8.23 4.51 -22.34
C LEU A 28 -9.45 5.42 -22.10
N LEU A 29 -10.30 5.06 -21.14
CA LEU A 29 -11.49 5.84 -20.80
C LEU A 29 -11.12 7.24 -20.32
N ARG A 30 -10.08 7.37 -19.49
CA ARG A 30 -9.63 8.67 -18.99
C ARG A 30 -9.21 9.62 -20.12
N VAL A 31 -8.52 9.09 -21.13
CA VAL A 31 -8.07 9.85 -22.31
C VAL A 31 -9.23 10.19 -23.25
N LEU A 32 -10.21 9.29 -23.40
CA LEU A 32 -11.34 9.52 -24.32
C LEU A 32 -12.44 10.43 -23.76
N ILE A 33 -12.62 10.48 -22.43
CA ILE A 33 -13.76 11.17 -21.81
C ILE A 33 -13.50 12.67 -21.63
N SER A 34 -12.33 13.07 -21.11
CA SER A 34 -12.05 14.48 -20.83
C SER A 34 -10.57 14.78 -20.72
N ASP A 35 -10.15 15.94 -21.23
CA ASP A 35 -8.80 16.48 -21.00
C ASP A 35 -8.69 17.33 -19.72
N SER A 36 -9.80 17.53 -19.00
CA SER A 36 -9.81 18.33 -17.77
C SER A 36 -8.99 17.67 -16.66
N LEU A 37 -8.07 18.40 -16.03
CA LEU A 37 -7.26 17.89 -14.93
C LEU A 37 -7.97 18.05 -13.58
N ASP A 38 -7.93 17.00 -12.78
CA ASP A 38 -8.26 17.08 -11.35
C ASP A 38 -7.16 17.84 -10.57
N TYR A 39 -7.42 18.20 -9.31
CA TYR A 39 -6.54 19.05 -8.50
C TYR A 39 -5.09 18.53 -8.41
N ASP A 40 -4.90 17.29 -7.97
CA ASP A 40 -3.58 16.66 -7.89
C ASP A 40 -2.94 16.53 -9.29
N GLU A 41 -3.73 16.26 -10.33
CA GLU A 41 -3.22 16.12 -11.71
C GLU A 41 -2.71 17.45 -12.27
N ALA A 42 -3.45 18.54 -11.99
CA ALA A 42 -3.06 19.90 -12.35
C ALA A 42 -1.79 20.33 -11.60
N GLU A 43 -1.67 19.97 -10.32
CA GLU A 43 -0.43 20.18 -9.57
C GLU A 43 0.75 19.47 -10.23
N GLN A 44 0.62 18.20 -10.59
CA GLN A 44 1.71 17.47 -11.24
C GLN A 44 2.01 17.99 -12.66
N ALA A 45 1.00 18.44 -13.41
CA ALA A 45 1.18 19.09 -14.71
C ALA A 45 1.96 20.40 -14.60
N LEU A 46 1.71 21.17 -13.53
CA LEU A 46 2.40 22.42 -13.25
C LEU A 46 3.84 22.17 -12.76
N LEU A 47 4.02 21.33 -11.73
CA LEU A 47 5.31 21.11 -11.07
C LEU A 47 6.25 20.24 -11.92
N GLY A 48 5.72 19.26 -12.64
CA GLY A 48 6.45 18.34 -13.51
C GLY A 48 7.09 19.00 -14.75
N GLN A 49 7.13 20.34 -14.79
CA GLN A 49 7.88 21.10 -15.79
C GLN A 49 9.34 21.28 -15.40
N TRP A 50 9.65 21.16 -14.11
CA TRP A 50 11.00 21.29 -13.57
C TRP A 50 11.40 19.99 -12.88
N LEU A 51 12.71 19.74 -12.78
CA LEU A 51 13.28 18.64 -12.02
C LEU A 51 14.01 19.23 -10.81
N LEU A 52 13.24 19.58 -9.78
CA LEU A 52 13.74 20.21 -8.56
C LEU A 52 13.92 19.18 -7.43
N PRO A 53 14.85 19.42 -6.48
CA PRO A 53 14.99 18.58 -5.29
C PRO A 53 13.71 18.46 -4.45
N GLY A 54 12.84 19.47 -4.45
CA GLY A 54 11.54 19.49 -3.77
C GLY A 54 10.66 20.63 -4.30
N TYR A 55 9.35 20.58 -4.00
CA TYR A 55 8.36 21.50 -4.56
C TYR A 55 7.40 22.06 -3.49
N THR A 56 6.66 21.16 -2.83
CA THR A 56 5.62 21.48 -1.83
C THR A 56 5.90 20.71 -0.53
N GLU A 57 4.91 20.52 0.33
CA GLU A 57 5.06 19.65 1.51
C GLU A 57 5.28 18.17 1.16
N GLN A 58 5.02 17.76 -0.09
CA GLN A 58 5.14 16.37 -0.51
C GLN A 58 6.55 16.08 -1.06
N PRO A 59 7.10 14.88 -0.76
CA PRO A 59 8.31 14.39 -1.41
C PRO A 59 8.19 14.28 -2.95
N PRO A 60 9.30 14.41 -3.69
CA PRO A 60 9.28 14.83 -5.09
C PRO A 60 9.17 13.69 -6.11
N LEU A 61 9.24 12.41 -5.70
CA LEU A 61 9.43 11.31 -6.66
C LEU A 61 8.28 11.14 -7.65
N TYR A 62 7.04 11.37 -7.22
CA TYR A 62 5.91 11.32 -8.14
C TYR A 62 6.11 12.34 -9.28
N THR A 63 6.44 13.58 -8.92
CA THR A 63 6.70 14.68 -9.85
C THR A 63 7.91 14.39 -10.75
N TRP A 64 8.98 13.78 -10.22
CA TRP A 64 10.14 13.39 -11.02
C TRP A 64 9.79 12.35 -12.08
N ILE A 65 9.03 11.31 -11.71
CA ILE A 65 8.59 10.29 -12.67
C ILE A 65 7.66 10.94 -13.71
N GLN A 66 6.74 11.81 -13.26
CA GLN A 66 5.84 12.53 -14.15
C GLN A 66 6.58 13.44 -15.13
N TYR A 67 7.65 14.13 -14.70
CA TYR A 67 8.52 14.94 -15.55
C TYR A 67 9.08 14.12 -16.71
N PHE A 68 9.64 12.93 -16.42
CA PHE A 68 10.19 12.06 -17.47
C PHE A 68 9.09 11.53 -18.40
N LEU A 69 7.92 11.18 -17.88
CA LEU A 69 6.80 10.76 -18.72
C LEU A 69 6.31 11.89 -19.63
N PHE A 70 6.27 13.13 -19.16
CA PHE A 70 5.97 14.29 -20.01
C PHE A 70 7.02 14.53 -21.08
N LYS A 71 8.29 14.20 -20.84
CA LYS A 71 9.33 14.27 -21.88
C LYS A 71 9.16 13.21 -22.96
N VAL A 72 8.68 12.02 -22.61
CA VAL A 72 8.51 10.90 -23.55
C VAL A 72 7.19 10.99 -24.31
N PHE A 73 6.08 11.24 -23.60
CA PHE A 73 4.72 11.17 -24.16
C PHE A 73 4.07 12.54 -24.38
N GLY A 74 4.72 13.63 -23.97
CA GLY A 74 4.16 14.98 -23.99
C GLY A 74 3.32 15.30 -22.74
N LYS A 75 3.00 16.59 -22.56
CA LYS A 75 2.17 17.08 -21.45
C LYS A 75 0.69 16.86 -21.77
N ASN A 76 0.16 15.70 -21.43
CA ASN A 76 -1.24 15.33 -21.69
C ASN A 76 -1.79 14.40 -20.60
N VAL A 77 -3.11 14.17 -20.64
CA VAL A 77 -3.81 13.29 -19.68
C VAL A 77 -3.34 11.84 -19.78
N PHE A 78 -2.90 11.38 -20.96
CA PHE A 78 -2.35 10.03 -21.12
C PHE A 78 -1.11 9.82 -20.23
N ALA A 79 -0.14 10.73 -20.26
CA ALA A 79 1.06 10.63 -19.45
C ALA A 79 0.77 10.64 -17.93
N ILE A 80 -0.24 11.39 -17.49
CA ILE A 80 -0.69 11.43 -16.08
C ILE A 80 -1.38 10.12 -15.70
N SER A 81 -2.35 9.71 -16.51
CA SER A 81 -3.15 8.51 -16.29
C SER A 81 -2.29 7.24 -16.32
N LEU A 82 -1.29 7.19 -17.22
CA LEU A 82 -0.35 6.07 -17.33
C LEU A 82 0.40 5.84 -16.03
N LEU A 83 0.98 6.89 -15.42
CA LEU A 83 1.72 6.75 -14.17
C LEU A 83 0.81 6.22 -13.05
N LYS A 84 -0.34 6.86 -12.87
CA LYS A 84 -1.28 6.53 -11.80
C LYS A 84 -1.78 5.08 -11.92
N ASN A 85 -2.21 4.67 -13.12
CA ASN A 85 -2.71 3.32 -13.36
C ASN A 85 -1.60 2.25 -13.32
N ALA A 86 -0.37 2.58 -13.74
CA ALA A 86 0.77 1.68 -13.57
C ALA A 86 1.08 1.43 -12.09
N LEU A 87 1.07 2.46 -11.25
CA LEU A 87 1.27 2.32 -9.80
C LEU A 87 0.16 1.50 -9.14
N LEU A 88 -1.09 1.69 -9.55
CA LEU A 88 -2.21 0.89 -9.07
C LEU A 88 -2.08 -0.58 -9.51
N PHE A 89 -1.83 -0.84 -10.80
CA PHE A 89 -1.55 -2.20 -11.28
C PHE A 89 -0.45 -2.89 -10.47
N LEU A 90 0.68 -2.21 -10.26
CA LEU A 90 1.79 -2.75 -9.49
C LEU A 90 1.43 -2.97 -8.01
N THR A 91 0.62 -2.10 -7.41
CA THR A 91 0.10 -2.29 -6.05
C THR A 91 -0.67 -3.60 -5.94
N TYR A 92 -1.63 -3.83 -6.85
CA TYR A 92 -2.44 -5.04 -6.87
C TYR A 92 -1.57 -6.28 -7.14
N LEU A 93 -0.60 -6.18 -8.04
CA LEU A 93 0.38 -7.22 -8.31
C LEU A 93 1.18 -7.59 -7.04
N PHE A 94 1.71 -6.61 -6.31
CA PHE A 94 2.49 -6.90 -5.10
C PHE A 94 1.64 -7.43 -3.94
N VAL A 95 0.37 -7.02 -3.84
CA VAL A 95 -0.58 -7.64 -2.90
C VAL A 95 -0.86 -9.08 -3.29
N TYR A 96 -1.11 -9.36 -4.57
CA TYR A 96 -1.26 -10.72 -5.09
C TYR A 96 -0.03 -11.57 -4.77
N LEU A 97 1.18 -11.09 -5.08
CA LEU A 97 2.43 -11.81 -4.83
C LEU A 97 2.71 -12.03 -3.33
N SER A 98 2.29 -11.11 -2.47
CA SER A 98 2.34 -11.27 -1.01
C SER A 98 1.36 -12.34 -0.53
N ALA A 99 0.14 -12.31 -1.06
CA ALA A 99 -0.90 -13.28 -0.75
C ALA A 99 -0.53 -14.69 -1.22
N SER A 100 0.03 -14.84 -2.42
CA SER A 100 0.50 -16.14 -2.92
C SER A 100 1.56 -16.77 -2.01
N ARG A 101 2.45 -15.96 -1.43
CA ARG A 101 3.47 -16.43 -0.47
C ARG A 101 2.87 -16.83 0.87
N LEU A 102 2.03 -15.97 1.42
CA LEU A 102 1.43 -16.18 2.75
C LEU A 102 0.41 -17.31 2.76
N LEU A 103 -0.48 -17.34 1.78
CA LEU A 103 -1.65 -18.22 1.77
C LEU A 103 -1.37 -19.54 1.06
N LYS A 104 -0.37 -19.59 0.18
CA LYS A 104 0.00 -20.77 -0.63
C LYS A 104 -1.18 -21.38 -1.39
N ASP A 105 -2.14 -20.54 -1.75
CA ASP A 105 -3.33 -20.89 -2.52
C ASP A 105 -3.61 -19.79 -3.55
N THR A 106 -3.68 -20.17 -4.83
CA THR A 106 -3.85 -19.21 -5.94
C THR A 106 -5.18 -18.48 -5.87
N ARG A 107 -6.27 -19.16 -5.50
CA ARG A 107 -7.61 -18.56 -5.47
C ARG A 107 -7.70 -17.55 -4.35
N ALA A 108 -7.24 -17.90 -3.16
CA ALA A 108 -7.17 -16.99 -2.04
C ALA A 108 -6.29 -15.77 -2.35
N ALA A 109 -5.17 -15.95 -3.06
CA ALA A 109 -4.33 -14.85 -3.50
C ALA A 109 -5.03 -13.90 -4.49
N ILE A 110 -5.74 -14.45 -5.49
CA ILE A 110 -6.55 -13.67 -6.44
C ILE A 110 -7.65 -12.91 -5.70
N LEU A 111 -8.39 -13.58 -4.80
CA LEU A 111 -9.43 -12.94 -4.00
C LEU A 111 -8.85 -11.81 -3.13
N THR A 112 -7.72 -12.03 -2.48
CA THR A 112 -7.04 -11.04 -1.64
C THR A 112 -6.67 -9.78 -2.42
N ALA A 113 -6.11 -9.91 -3.62
CA ALA A 113 -5.78 -8.76 -4.45
C ALA A 113 -7.03 -8.08 -5.02
N SER A 114 -8.03 -8.87 -5.44
CA SER A 114 -9.31 -8.36 -5.96
C SER A 114 -10.10 -7.59 -4.89
N SER A 115 -9.97 -7.96 -3.62
CA SER A 115 -10.57 -7.24 -2.49
C SER A 115 -10.17 -5.78 -2.39
N LEU A 116 -9.04 -5.36 -2.96
CA LEU A 116 -8.68 -3.94 -3.00
C LEU A 116 -9.68 -3.13 -3.84
N LEU A 117 -10.37 -3.75 -4.82
CA LEU A 117 -11.47 -3.11 -5.58
C LEU A 117 -12.68 -2.77 -4.70
N LEU A 118 -12.82 -3.43 -3.55
CA LEU A 118 -13.90 -3.20 -2.59
C LEU A 118 -13.52 -2.19 -1.50
N ILE A 119 -12.35 -1.55 -1.62
CA ILE A 119 -11.91 -0.47 -0.74
C ILE A 119 -12.01 0.84 -1.54
N PRO A 120 -13.03 1.70 -1.32
CA PRO A 120 -13.26 2.89 -2.13
C PRO A 120 -12.04 3.83 -2.19
N GLN A 121 -11.29 3.94 -1.11
CA GLN A 121 -10.07 4.75 -1.04
C GLN A 121 -8.99 4.28 -2.03
N ILE A 122 -8.94 2.99 -2.34
CA ILE A 122 -7.95 2.40 -3.26
C ILE A 122 -8.55 2.31 -4.67
N ALA A 123 -9.76 1.77 -4.80
CA ALA A 123 -10.37 1.48 -6.09
C ALA A 123 -10.86 2.74 -6.83
N TRP A 124 -11.34 3.74 -6.08
CA TRP A 124 -11.97 4.94 -6.64
C TRP A 124 -11.16 6.20 -6.35
N GLU A 125 -10.88 6.51 -5.08
CA GLU A 125 -10.20 7.77 -4.74
C GLU A 125 -8.77 7.81 -5.28
N SER A 126 -8.05 6.69 -5.33
CA SER A 126 -6.69 6.65 -5.89
C SER A 126 -6.65 6.72 -7.42
N GLN A 127 -7.79 6.51 -8.10
CA GLN A 127 -7.95 6.73 -9.54
C GLN A 127 -8.23 8.20 -9.83
N ARG A 128 -9.16 8.79 -9.07
CA ARG A 128 -9.58 10.19 -9.23
C ARG A 128 -8.49 11.16 -8.73
N ASP A 129 -8.00 10.95 -7.52
CA ASP A 129 -7.13 11.85 -6.77
C ASP A 129 -5.92 11.07 -6.18
N MET A 130 -5.16 11.67 -5.25
CA MET A 130 -4.21 10.99 -4.36
C MET A 130 -2.88 10.53 -4.98
N THR A 131 -2.30 11.33 -5.89
CA THR A 131 -1.03 11.02 -6.60
C THR A 131 0.08 10.47 -5.70
N HIS A 132 0.54 11.26 -4.73
CA HIS A 132 1.58 10.88 -3.78
C HIS A 132 1.16 9.71 -2.86
N THR A 133 -0.14 9.58 -2.57
CA THR A 133 -0.64 8.46 -1.75
C THR A 133 -0.57 7.15 -2.54
N THR A 134 -0.96 7.15 -3.82
CA THR A 134 -0.88 5.97 -4.70
C THR A 134 0.54 5.44 -4.79
N LEU A 135 1.53 6.33 -4.91
CA LEU A 135 2.95 5.94 -4.95
C LEU A 135 3.43 5.32 -3.63
N VAL A 136 3.03 5.87 -2.47
CA VAL A 136 3.44 5.28 -1.18
C VAL A 136 2.74 3.96 -0.89
N VAL A 137 1.50 3.75 -1.36
CA VAL A 137 0.82 2.45 -1.23
C VAL A 137 1.52 1.39 -2.08
N PHE A 138 1.94 1.74 -3.30
CA PHE A 138 2.79 0.88 -4.14
C PHE A 138 4.11 0.52 -3.42
N ALA A 139 4.79 1.52 -2.84
CA ALA A 139 6.02 1.30 -2.09
C ALA A 139 5.78 0.37 -0.87
N ALA A 140 4.70 0.58 -0.13
CA ALA A 140 4.35 -0.26 1.02
C ALA A 140 4.03 -1.71 0.60
N ALA A 141 3.27 -1.90 -0.48
CA ALA A 141 2.96 -3.22 -1.02
C ALA A 141 4.21 -3.98 -1.51
N SER A 142 5.10 -3.29 -2.23
CA SER A 142 6.37 -3.86 -2.71
C SER A 142 7.32 -4.22 -1.57
N VAL A 143 7.44 -3.36 -0.54
CA VAL A 143 8.23 -3.66 0.67
C VAL A 143 7.65 -4.82 1.47
N LEU A 144 6.32 -4.91 1.62
CA LEU A 144 5.68 -6.07 2.26
C LEU A 144 6.04 -7.36 1.54
N TRP A 145 5.82 -7.40 0.23
CA TRP A 145 6.15 -8.56 -0.60
C TRP A 145 7.63 -8.96 -0.47
N LEU A 146 8.53 -8.00 -0.61
CA LEU A 146 9.96 -8.27 -0.60
C LEU A 146 10.46 -8.71 0.78
N THR A 147 9.88 -8.16 1.84
CA THR A 147 10.15 -8.59 3.22
C THR A 147 9.75 -10.04 3.43
N LEU A 148 8.56 -10.45 2.98
CA LEU A 148 8.11 -11.84 3.03
C LEU A 148 9.06 -12.76 2.25
N ARG A 149 9.50 -12.32 1.06
CA ARG A 149 10.51 -13.04 0.27
C ARG A 149 11.86 -13.13 0.98
N LEU A 150 12.30 -12.10 1.69
CA LEU A 150 13.57 -12.06 2.44
C LEU A 150 13.54 -12.96 3.68
N VAL A 151 12.38 -13.15 4.30
CA VAL A 151 12.20 -14.10 5.40
C VAL A 151 12.50 -15.52 4.94
N GLU A 152 12.09 -15.87 3.71
CA GLU A 152 12.32 -17.17 3.08
C GLU A 152 13.72 -17.30 2.47
N ASN A 153 14.17 -16.30 1.70
CA ASN A 153 15.42 -16.31 0.96
C ASN A 153 16.18 -14.97 1.12
N ARG A 154 17.18 -15.00 2.00
CA ARG A 154 18.10 -13.89 2.24
C ARG A 154 19.17 -13.86 1.16
N SER A 155 19.13 -12.84 0.31
CA SER A 155 20.13 -12.61 -0.74
C SER A 155 20.52 -11.14 -0.80
N PHE A 156 21.76 -10.88 -1.23
CA PHE A 156 22.25 -9.51 -1.42
C PHE A 156 21.31 -8.68 -2.30
N LEU A 157 20.87 -9.24 -3.44
CA LEU A 157 19.97 -8.57 -4.37
C LEU A 157 18.64 -8.19 -3.70
N ASN A 158 18.05 -9.08 -2.90
CA ASN A 158 16.80 -8.78 -2.21
C ASN A 158 16.98 -7.67 -1.15
N TYR A 159 18.10 -7.61 -0.44
CA TYR A 159 18.40 -6.49 0.47
C TYR A 159 18.64 -5.18 -0.30
N ALA A 160 19.31 -5.23 -1.45
CA ALA A 160 19.50 -4.05 -2.29
C ALA A 160 18.14 -3.51 -2.79
N LEU A 161 17.27 -4.39 -3.29
CA LEU A 161 15.90 -4.05 -3.69
C LEU A 161 15.06 -3.51 -2.53
N LEU A 162 15.27 -4.00 -1.31
CA LEU A 162 14.59 -3.48 -0.11
C LEU A 162 14.98 -2.02 0.11
N GLY A 163 16.27 -1.69 -0.03
CA GLY A 163 16.73 -0.30 0.04
C GLY A 163 16.11 0.59 -1.05
N ILE A 164 15.97 0.07 -2.27
CA ILE A 164 15.33 0.81 -3.38
C ILE A 164 13.86 1.10 -3.07
N PHE A 165 13.06 0.10 -2.69
CA PHE A 165 11.64 0.32 -2.40
C PHE A 165 11.42 1.15 -1.14
N CYS A 166 12.26 1.01 -0.12
CA CYS A 166 12.24 1.93 1.03
C CYS A 166 12.57 3.36 0.59
N GLY A 167 13.57 3.54 -0.26
CA GLY A 167 13.94 4.83 -0.83
C GLY A 167 12.80 5.49 -1.60
N ILE A 168 12.11 4.71 -2.45
CA ILE A 168 10.90 5.11 -3.17
C ILE A 168 9.81 5.56 -2.17
N GLY A 169 9.56 4.79 -1.12
CA GLY A 169 8.52 5.11 -0.14
C GLY A 169 8.77 6.44 0.58
N PHE A 170 10.01 6.71 1.00
CA PHE A 170 10.37 7.99 1.62
C PHE A 170 10.28 9.18 0.65
N LEU A 171 10.69 8.99 -0.61
CA LEU A 171 10.54 10.00 -1.65
C LEU A 171 9.11 10.12 -2.21
N ALA A 172 8.19 9.24 -1.79
CA ALA A 172 6.77 9.30 -2.16
C ALA A 172 5.96 10.12 -1.16
N LYS A 173 6.09 9.80 0.14
CA LYS A 173 5.32 10.44 1.20
C LYS A 173 5.93 10.22 2.58
N ALA A 174 5.94 11.26 3.42
CA ALA A 174 6.52 11.21 4.77
C ALA A 174 5.86 10.15 5.68
N ASN A 175 4.56 9.86 5.50
CA ASN A 175 3.85 8.87 6.33
C ASN A 175 4.25 7.42 6.04
N PHE A 176 5.10 7.16 5.03
CA PHE A 176 5.67 5.84 4.77
C PHE A 176 6.43 5.26 5.98
N ILE A 177 7.06 6.13 6.78
CA ILE A 177 7.78 5.72 8.00
C ILE A 177 6.88 4.95 8.98
N LEU A 178 5.58 5.27 9.01
CA LEU A 178 4.61 4.58 9.88
C LEU A 178 4.43 3.13 9.46
N PHE A 179 4.27 2.88 8.17
CA PHE A 179 4.19 1.53 7.61
C PHE A 179 5.46 0.74 7.94
N LEU A 180 6.63 1.34 7.70
CA LEU A 180 7.92 0.70 7.89
C LEU A 180 8.18 0.38 9.37
N THR A 181 7.73 1.25 10.27
CA THR A 181 7.78 1.03 11.73
C THR A 181 6.89 -0.14 12.15
N ILE A 182 5.63 -0.16 11.70
CA ILE A 182 4.68 -1.25 12.02
C ILE A 182 5.20 -2.59 11.48
N LEU A 183 5.70 -2.63 10.24
CA LEU A 183 6.26 -3.83 9.64
C LEU A 183 7.50 -4.31 10.40
N SER A 184 8.43 -3.41 10.73
CA SER A 184 9.65 -3.74 11.47
C SER A 184 9.35 -4.27 12.87
N LEU A 185 8.45 -3.62 13.61
CA LEU A 185 7.99 -4.09 14.91
C LEU A 185 7.30 -5.45 14.80
N THR A 186 6.53 -5.69 13.74
CA THR A 186 5.92 -7.00 13.47
C THR A 186 6.99 -8.06 13.27
N LEU A 187 8.01 -7.79 12.45
CA LEU A 187 9.13 -8.71 12.21
C LEU A 187 9.93 -9.01 13.49
N LEU A 188 10.13 -8.02 14.37
CA LEU A 188 10.81 -8.21 15.65
C LEU A 188 10.08 -9.20 16.57
N THR A 189 8.79 -9.45 16.36
CA THR A 189 8.06 -10.46 17.12
C THR A 189 8.39 -11.91 16.71
N PHE A 190 9.10 -12.13 15.60
CA PHE A 190 9.46 -13.45 15.08
C PHE A 190 10.98 -13.66 14.98
N PRO A 191 11.50 -14.87 15.27
CA PRO A 191 12.92 -15.17 15.13
C PRO A 191 13.46 -14.91 13.72
N GLU A 192 12.70 -15.27 12.68
CA GLU A 192 13.07 -15.13 11.28
C GLU A 192 13.13 -13.66 10.86
N GLY A 193 12.21 -12.84 11.39
CA GLY A 193 12.17 -11.40 11.16
C GLY A 193 13.32 -10.67 11.86
N ARG A 194 13.68 -11.06 13.09
CA ARG A 194 14.90 -10.57 13.76
C ARG A 194 16.16 -10.89 12.96
N LYS A 195 16.28 -12.13 12.45
CA LYS A 195 17.42 -12.52 11.59
C LYS A 195 17.49 -11.67 10.32
N LEU A 196 16.35 -11.27 9.75
CA LEU A 196 16.30 -10.36 8.61
C LEU A 196 16.80 -8.96 9.00
N LEU A 197 16.22 -8.37 10.05
CA LEU A 197 16.48 -6.99 10.47
C LEU A 197 17.90 -6.78 11.03
N PHE A 198 18.45 -7.77 11.73
CA PHE A 198 19.81 -7.72 12.30
C PHE A 198 20.86 -8.38 11.41
N SER A 199 20.53 -8.71 10.17
CA SER A 199 21.52 -9.16 9.19
C SER A 199 22.48 -8.01 8.85
N ARG A 200 23.78 -8.30 8.68
CA ARG A 200 24.74 -7.32 8.17
C ARG A 200 24.34 -6.74 6.81
N MET A 201 23.57 -7.49 6.01
CA MET A 201 23.09 -7.06 4.70
C MET A 201 22.06 -5.93 4.79
N ILE A 202 21.40 -5.70 5.94
CA ILE A 202 20.49 -4.57 6.12
C ILE A 202 21.20 -3.23 5.91
N PHE A 203 22.51 -3.18 6.17
CA PHE A 203 23.31 -1.99 5.94
C PHE A 203 23.29 -1.54 4.48
N ILE A 204 23.22 -2.49 3.53
CA ILE A 204 23.09 -2.18 2.10
C ILE A 204 21.73 -1.54 1.82
N SER A 205 20.65 -2.07 2.40
CA SER A 205 19.32 -1.47 2.27
C SER A 205 19.29 -0.03 2.82
N LEU A 206 19.91 0.18 3.99
CA LEU A 206 20.03 1.50 4.61
C LEU A 206 20.86 2.46 3.75
N LEU A 207 22.02 2.02 3.27
CA LEU A 207 22.90 2.82 2.42
C LEU A 207 22.20 3.28 1.14
N ILE A 208 21.50 2.37 0.45
CA ILE A 208 20.74 2.70 -0.76
C ILE A 208 19.59 3.65 -0.44
N THR A 209 18.84 3.39 0.64
CA THR A 209 17.73 4.26 1.06
C THR A 209 18.24 5.69 1.32
N VAL A 210 19.34 5.82 2.07
CA VAL A 210 19.96 7.12 2.37
C VAL A 210 20.48 7.78 1.10
N ALA A 211 21.19 7.06 0.24
CA ALA A 211 21.74 7.61 -1.00
C ALA A 211 20.63 8.16 -1.91
N MET A 212 19.51 7.44 -2.06
CA MET A 212 18.37 7.92 -2.85
C MET A 212 17.71 9.16 -2.26
N ASN A 213 17.64 9.24 -0.93
CA ASN A 213 16.95 10.33 -0.24
C ASN A 213 17.84 11.53 0.09
N ALA A 214 19.17 11.40 -0.01
CA ALA A 214 20.12 12.40 0.45
C ALA A 214 19.85 13.79 -0.15
N TYR A 215 19.62 13.86 -1.46
CA TYR A 215 19.40 15.14 -2.15
C TYR A 215 18.11 15.84 -1.68
N TYR A 216 17.00 15.10 -1.58
CA TYR A 216 15.74 15.62 -1.07
C TYR A 216 15.84 16.01 0.41
N VAL A 217 16.50 15.20 1.23
CA VAL A 217 16.68 15.46 2.66
C VAL A 217 17.49 16.73 2.89
N THR A 218 18.58 16.94 2.15
CA THR A 218 19.35 18.19 2.21
C THR A 218 18.49 19.40 1.83
N TRP A 219 17.65 19.28 0.79
CA TRP A 219 16.73 20.35 0.43
C TRP A 219 15.66 20.59 1.51
N MET A 220 15.09 19.53 2.08
CA MET A 220 14.11 19.59 3.16
C MET A 220 14.65 20.34 4.39
N PHE A 221 15.92 20.11 4.76
CA PHE A 221 16.56 20.83 5.87
C PHE A 221 16.72 22.34 5.61
N ASN A 222 16.86 22.74 4.35
CA ASN A 222 16.99 24.14 3.96
C ASN A 222 15.65 24.83 3.69
N ASN A 223 14.53 24.09 3.65
CA ASN A 223 13.19 24.58 3.28
C ASN A 223 12.13 24.08 4.28
N GLN A 224 12.44 24.15 5.57
CA GLN A 224 11.59 23.60 6.64
C GLN A 224 10.21 24.25 6.71
N ASP A 225 10.12 25.54 6.40
CA ASP A 225 8.89 26.31 6.34
C ASP A 225 7.90 25.71 5.31
N ILE A 226 8.38 25.32 4.13
CA ILE A 226 7.57 24.67 3.10
C ILE A 226 7.13 23.28 3.56
N VAL A 227 8.07 22.48 4.05
CA VAL A 227 7.84 21.07 4.44
C VAL A 227 6.85 20.98 5.61
N PHE A 228 6.97 21.86 6.59
CA PHE A 228 6.10 21.87 7.76
C PHE A 228 4.86 22.78 7.61
N SER A 229 4.65 23.41 6.44
CA SER A 229 3.45 24.22 6.16
C SER A 229 2.16 23.41 6.37
N ALA A 230 2.18 22.12 6.03
CA ALA A 230 1.06 21.20 6.25
C ALA A 230 0.87 20.81 7.72
N THR A 231 1.87 21.00 8.59
CA THR A 231 1.77 20.70 10.02
C THR A 231 0.83 21.69 10.73
N HIS A 232 0.66 22.91 10.20
CA HIS A 232 -0.38 23.83 10.67
C HIS A 232 -1.81 23.30 10.43
N LYS A 233 -2.00 22.28 9.58
CA LYS A 233 -3.28 21.57 9.40
C LYS A 233 -3.63 20.73 10.64
N PHE A 234 -2.67 20.42 11.53
CA PHE A 234 -2.93 19.85 12.86
C PHE A 234 -3.42 20.97 13.82
N LYS A 235 -4.58 21.56 13.54
CA LYS A 235 -5.17 22.56 14.43
C LYS A 235 -5.48 21.91 15.79
N GLN A 236 -4.75 22.34 16.81
CA GLN A 236 -4.94 21.96 18.21
C GLN A 236 -6.27 22.51 18.70
N ALA A 237 -7.28 21.66 18.83
CA ALA A 237 -8.53 22.05 19.50
C ALA A 237 -8.24 22.24 21.00
N ILE A 238 -8.77 23.33 21.56
CA ILE A 238 -8.54 23.77 22.96
C ILE A 238 -9.29 22.88 23.97
N VAL A 239 -10.20 21.98 23.53
CA VAL A 239 -10.99 21.11 24.40
C VAL A 239 -11.05 19.67 23.87
N THR A 240 -10.61 18.73 24.72
CA THR A 240 -10.48 17.25 24.55
C THR A 240 -10.01 16.73 23.18
N PRO A 241 -8.83 17.17 22.68
CA PRO A 241 -8.32 16.74 21.37
C PRO A 241 -8.08 15.22 21.25
N GLN A 242 -7.72 14.53 22.33
CA GLN A 242 -7.41 13.09 22.28
C GLN A 242 -8.65 12.22 22.00
N GLU A 243 -9.80 12.52 22.63
CA GLU A 243 -11.04 11.74 22.44
C GLU A 243 -11.54 11.83 21.00
N LYS A 244 -11.53 13.05 20.42
CA LYS A 244 -11.89 13.29 19.03
C LYS A 244 -10.96 12.56 18.07
N GLY A 245 -9.66 12.58 18.35
CA GLY A 245 -8.64 11.84 17.60
C GLY A 245 -8.88 10.34 17.58
N VAL A 246 -9.05 9.73 18.76
CA VAL A 246 -9.28 8.29 18.91
C VAL A 246 -10.60 7.89 18.21
N LYS A 247 -11.67 8.65 18.41
CA LYS A 247 -12.94 8.43 17.71
C LYS A 247 -12.76 8.51 16.19
N SER A 248 -12.10 9.56 15.70
CA SER A 248 -11.83 9.75 14.27
C SER A 248 -11.00 8.59 13.70
N PHE A 249 -9.98 8.12 14.42
CA PHE A 249 -9.18 6.97 14.02
C PHE A 249 -10.03 5.71 13.82
N PHE A 250 -10.84 5.33 14.82
CA PHE A 250 -11.68 4.15 14.72
C PHE A 250 -12.79 4.31 13.68
N THR A 251 -13.44 5.47 13.60
CA THR A 251 -14.48 5.74 12.60
C THR A 251 -13.91 5.67 11.19
N ASN A 252 -12.80 6.35 10.90
CA ASN A 252 -12.22 6.35 9.56
C ASN A 252 -11.59 5.00 9.19
N THR A 253 -11.00 4.28 10.15
CA THR A 253 -10.56 2.89 9.92
C THR A 253 -11.74 1.98 9.60
N PHE A 254 -12.84 2.09 10.35
CA PHE A 254 -14.06 1.32 10.08
C PHE A 254 -14.63 1.65 8.70
N LEU A 255 -14.85 2.93 8.38
CA LEU A 255 -15.38 3.36 7.09
C LEU A 255 -14.49 2.93 5.91
N PHE A 256 -13.17 2.91 6.11
CA PHE A 256 -12.21 2.43 5.10
C PHE A 256 -12.44 0.96 4.73
N VAL A 257 -12.70 0.09 5.72
CA VAL A 257 -12.85 -1.35 5.51
C VAL A 257 -14.31 -1.82 5.47
N ALA A 258 -15.29 -0.96 5.79
CA ALA A 258 -16.68 -1.34 5.94
C ALA A 258 -17.28 -1.95 4.66
N PRO A 259 -17.10 -1.38 3.45
CA PRO A 259 -17.60 -1.99 2.23
C PRO A 259 -17.00 -3.38 2.02
N LEU A 260 -15.68 -3.52 2.19
CA LEU A 260 -15.00 -4.81 2.11
C LEU A 260 -15.56 -5.84 3.10
N CYS A 261 -15.72 -5.46 4.37
CA CYS A 261 -16.27 -6.33 5.41
C CYS A 261 -17.70 -6.76 5.11
N PHE A 262 -18.53 -5.90 4.53
CA PHE A 262 -19.88 -6.23 4.10
C PHE A 262 -19.89 -7.34 3.05
N PHE A 263 -19.04 -7.24 2.01
CA PHE A 263 -18.90 -8.30 1.01
C PHE A 263 -18.37 -9.62 1.60
N TYR A 264 -17.41 -9.54 2.52
CA TYR A 264 -16.92 -10.73 3.22
C TYR A 264 -18.00 -11.42 4.05
N LEU A 265 -18.86 -10.67 4.75
CA LEU A 265 -19.99 -11.24 5.49
C LEU A 265 -20.97 -11.99 4.58
N LEU A 266 -21.23 -11.47 3.37
CA LEU A 266 -22.16 -12.07 2.41
C LEU A 266 -21.62 -13.35 1.76
N ILE A 267 -20.32 -13.41 1.49
CA ILE A 267 -19.70 -14.50 0.70
C ILE A 267 -19.02 -15.54 1.60
N PHE A 268 -18.46 -15.10 2.73
CA PHE A 268 -17.70 -15.89 3.68
C PHE A 268 -18.24 -15.72 5.11
N PRO A 269 -19.53 -16.04 5.39
CA PRO A 269 -20.14 -15.80 6.70
C PRO A 269 -19.42 -16.53 7.85
N GLY A 270 -18.83 -17.70 7.59
CA GLY A 270 -18.00 -18.43 8.57
C GLY A 270 -16.57 -17.91 8.72
N GLY A 271 -16.13 -16.98 7.85
CA GLY A 271 -14.74 -16.50 7.82
C GLY A 271 -14.36 -15.51 8.92
N LEU A 272 -15.35 -14.92 9.58
CA LEU A 272 -15.14 -14.07 10.76
C LEU A 272 -15.12 -14.88 12.07
N GLY A 273 -15.45 -16.17 12.02
CA GLY A 273 -15.35 -17.07 13.16
C GLY A 273 -13.90 -17.30 13.58
N ARG A 274 -13.67 -17.49 14.90
CA ARG A 274 -12.33 -17.74 15.43
C ARG A 274 -11.90 -19.18 15.12
N ASN A 275 -11.25 -19.41 13.99
CA ASN A 275 -10.67 -20.72 13.69
C ASN A 275 -9.38 -20.91 14.52
N ARG A 276 -9.44 -21.76 15.55
CA ARG A 276 -8.29 -22.05 16.43
C ARG A 276 -7.18 -22.82 15.73
N ASN A 277 -7.49 -23.64 14.71
CA ASN A 277 -6.51 -24.49 14.04
C ASN A 277 -5.47 -23.71 13.23
N HIS A 278 -5.81 -22.51 12.73
CA HIS A 278 -4.91 -21.68 11.93
C HIS A 278 -4.11 -20.66 12.75
N GLN A 279 -4.25 -20.61 14.08
CA GLN A 279 -3.47 -19.69 14.94
C GLN A 279 -1.99 -20.10 15.08
N THR A 280 -1.62 -21.32 14.67
CA THR A 280 -0.24 -21.82 14.73
C THR A 280 0.58 -21.46 13.49
N ASP A 281 -0.06 -21.20 12.36
CA ASP A 281 0.61 -20.88 11.11
C ASP A 281 1.31 -19.51 11.17
N PHE A 282 2.45 -19.39 10.49
CA PHE A 282 3.22 -18.15 10.43
C PHE A 282 2.39 -17.01 9.84
N SER A 283 1.66 -17.26 8.75
CA SER A 283 0.93 -16.23 8.01
C SER A 283 -0.17 -15.58 8.83
N SER A 284 -0.99 -16.39 9.50
CA SER A 284 -2.04 -15.93 10.41
C SER A 284 -1.47 -15.11 11.56
N ARG A 285 -0.41 -15.59 12.22
CA ARG A 285 0.24 -14.88 13.33
C ARG A 285 0.88 -13.57 12.88
N PHE A 286 1.55 -13.57 11.73
CA PHE A 286 2.22 -12.40 11.19
C PHE A 286 1.21 -11.28 10.89
N MET A 287 0.16 -11.59 10.14
CA MET A 287 -0.87 -10.61 9.78
C MET A 287 -1.71 -10.16 11.00
N PHE A 288 -1.97 -11.06 11.96
CA PHE A 288 -2.61 -10.70 13.22
C PHE A 288 -1.76 -9.68 14.00
N ARG A 289 -0.46 -9.94 14.17
CA ARG A 289 0.45 -9.03 14.89
C ARG A 289 0.63 -7.71 14.14
N TYR A 290 0.68 -7.73 12.81
CA TYR A 290 0.68 -6.51 11.99
C TYR A 290 -0.55 -5.64 12.31
N GLY A 291 -1.75 -6.24 12.29
CA GLY A 291 -2.99 -5.52 12.62
C GLY A 291 -3.02 -4.97 14.05
N LEU A 292 -2.53 -5.75 15.03
CA LEU A 292 -2.46 -5.32 16.43
C LEU A 292 -1.47 -4.16 16.60
N ILE A 293 -0.26 -4.29 16.06
CA ILE A 293 0.78 -3.25 16.13
C ILE A 293 0.35 -1.99 15.39
N PHE A 294 -0.32 -2.12 14.25
CA PHE A 294 -0.96 -1.00 13.56
C PHE A 294 -1.90 -0.23 14.49
N ILE A 295 -2.84 -0.91 15.16
CA ILE A 295 -3.78 -0.25 16.08
C ILE A 295 -3.02 0.44 17.23
N LEU A 296 -2.07 -0.26 17.85
CA LEU A 296 -1.31 0.26 18.99
C LEU A 296 -0.48 1.50 18.62
N ILE A 297 0.28 1.44 17.53
CA ILE A 297 1.14 2.54 17.09
C ILE A 297 0.31 3.76 16.69
N LEU A 298 -0.81 3.57 16.00
CA LEU A 298 -1.67 4.69 15.60
C LEU A 298 -2.36 5.33 16.82
N LEU A 299 -2.80 4.53 17.80
CA LEU A 299 -3.32 5.07 19.06
C LEU A 299 -2.26 5.89 19.82
N VAL A 300 -1.04 5.37 19.94
CA VAL A 300 0.07 6.09 20.57
C VAL A 300 0.30 7.42 19.86
N ILE A 301 0.38 7.42 18.52
CA ILE A 301 0.61 8.65 17.75
C ILE A 301 -0.55 9.64 17.95
N VAL A 302 -1.79 9.19 17.84
CA VAL A 302 -2.98 10.05 17.99
C VAL A 302 -3.01 10.71 19.37
N ILE A 303 -2.70 9.95 20.43
CA ILE A 303 -2.70 10.44 21.81
C ILE A 303 -1.50 11.36 22.07
N SER A 304 -0.28 10.94 21.71
CA SER A 304 0.96 11.68 21.98
C SER A 304 1.03 12.99 21.20
N PHE A 305 0.61 12.99 19.94
CA PHE A 305 0.64 14.20 19.08
C PHE A 305 -0.67 14.99 19.11
N LYS A 306 -1.64 14.62 19.98
CA LYS A 306 -2.95 15.28 20.13
C LYS A 306 -3.67 15.48 18.78
N ILE A 307 -3.59 14.49 17.91
CA ILE A 307 -4.21 14.55 16.58
C ILE A 307 -5.72 14.53 16.76
N THR A 308 -6.41 15.55 16.28
CA THR A 308 -7.87 15.68 16.43
C THR A 308 -8.65 14.96 15.33
N TYR A 309 -8.03 14.77 14.16
CA TYR A 309 -8.66 14.15 13.00
C TYR A 309 -7.64 13.34 12.19
N VAL A 310 -7.93 12.05 12.00
CA VAL A 310 -7.10 11.13 11.20
C VAL A 310 -7.71 11.01 9.82
N LYS A 311 -7.06 11.55 8.79
CA LYS A 311 -7.56 11.43 7.41
C LYS A 311 -7.50 9.98 6.92
N ASP A 312 -8.51 9.55 6.19
CA ASP A 312 -8.59 8.23 5.55
C ASP A 312 -7.41 7.95 4.60
N ARG A 313 -6.97 8.96 3.82
CA ARG A 313 -5.78 8.87 2.95
C ARG A 313 -4.48 8.57 3.71
N TRP A 314 -4.40 8.88 5.01
CA TRP A 314 -3.22 8.54 5.83
C TRP A 314 -3.18 7.04 6.18
N LEU A 315 -4.35 6.38 6.19
CA LEU A 315 -4.48 4.98 6.52
C LEU A 315 -4.25 4.05 5.32
N GLN A 316 -4.36 4.56 4.08
CA GLN A 316 -4.18 3.76 2.85
C GLN A 316 -2.90 2.90 2.82
N PRO A 317 -1.68 3.43 3.04
CA PRO A 317 -0.45 2.62 3.02
C PRO A 317 -0.33 1.65 4.21
N LEU A 318 -1.27 1.67 5.15
CA LEU A 318 -1.32 0.76 6.30
C LEU A 318 -2.40 -0.31 6.12
N LEU A 319 -3.58 0.10 5.62
CA LEU A 319 -4.79 -0.71 5.50
C LEU A 319 -4.95 -1.40 4.14
N PHE A 320 -4.09 -1.14 3.14
CA PHE A 320 -4.05 -1.98 1.93
C PHE A 320 -3.82 -3.47 2.27
N ALA A 321 -3.23 -3.76 3.43
CA ALA A 321 -2.99 -5.11 3.93
C ALA A 321 -4.23 -5.75 4.59
N ALA A 322 -5.37 -5.04 4.72
CA ALA A 322 -6.57 -5.58 5.38
C ALA A 322 -7.11 -6.88 4.74
N PRO A 323 -7.13 -7.05 3.40
CA PRO A 323 -7.50 -8.32 2.79
C PRO A 323 -6.60 -9.49 3.21
N LEU A 324 -5.28 -9.26 3.34
CA LEU A 324 -4.32 -10.27 3.80
C LEU A 324 -4.64 -10.69 5.25
N ILE A 325 -5.04 -9.76 6.12
CA ILE A 325 -5.45 -10.07 7.50
C ILE A 325 -6.67 -11.00 7.51
N PHE A 326 -7.65 -10.75 6.64
CA PHE A 326 -8.85 -11.58 6.56
C PHE A 326 -8.52 -12.99 6.04
N PHE A 327 -7.91 -13.09 4.86
CA PHE A 327 -7.66 -14.40 4.22
C PHE A 327 -6.59 -15.23 4.95
N SER A 328 -5.67 -14.62 5.70
CA SER A 328 -4.73 -15.37 6.56
C SER A 328 -5.39 -16.08 7.75
N ARG A 329 -6.63 -15.70 8.11
CA ARG A 329 -7.41 -16.35 9.19
C ARG A 329 -8.44 -17.35 8.67
N LEU A 330 -8.82 -17.20 7.40
CA LEU A 330 -9.75 -18.11 6.73
C LEU A 330 -9.03 -19.42 6.42
N ASP A 331 -9.73 -20.55 6.55
CA ASP A 331 -9.23 -21.81 6.00
C ASP A 331 -9.39 -21.78 4.48
N VAL A 332 -8.32 -21.39 3.78
CA VAL A 332 -8.34 -21.19 2.32
C VAL A 332 -8.73 -22.45 1.55
N LYS A 333 -8.53 -23.65 2.12
CA LYS A 333 -8.94 -24.92 1.51
C LYS A 333 -10.46 -25.10 1.48
N THR A 334 -11.19 -24.37 2.32
CA THR A 334 -12.66 -24.41 2.37
C THR A 334 -13.33 -23.47 1.39
N ILE A 335 -12.57 -22.64 0.67
CA ILE A 335 -13.11 -21.73 -0.34
C ILE A 335 -13.65 -22.56 -1.51
N SER A 336 -14.97 -22.64 -1.61
CA SER A 336 -15.63 -23.33 -2.73
C SER A 336 -15.45 -22.56 -4.04
N GLU A 337 -15.48 -23.28 -5.17
CA GLU A 337 -15.55 -22.70 -6.53
C GLU A 337 -16.68 -21.69 -6.68
N LYS A 338 -17.83 -21.98 -6.06
CA LYS A 338 -19.00 -21.09 -6.09
C LYS A 338 -18.71 -19.76 -5.39
N GLN A 339 -18.05 -19.79 -4.23
CA GLN A 339 -17.65 -18.56 -3.52
C GLN A 339 -16.60 -17.79 -4.31
N PHE A 340 -15.61 -18.48 -4.87
CA PHE A 340 -14.58 -17.87 -5.72
C PHE A 340 -15.21 -17.11 -6.90
N LYS A 341 -16.08 -17.77 -7.67
CA LYS A 341 -16.78 -17.14 -8.80
C LYS A 341 -17.71 -16.02 -8.36
N ARG A 342 -18.47 -16.20 -7.28
CA ARG A 342 -19.40 -15.18 -6.75
C ARG A 342 -18.70 -13.90 -6.27
N PHE A 343 -17.44 -13.99 -5.84
CA PHE A 343 -16.67 -12.82 -5.43
C PHE A 343 -16.13 -12.02 -6.62
N LEU A 344 -15.87 -12.69 -7.75
CA LEU A 344 -15.29 -12.07 -8.95
C LEU A 344 -16.34 -11.57 -9.96
N LEU A 345 -17.60 -11.96 -9.77
CA LEU A 345 -18.78 -11.45 -10.50
C LEU A 345 -19.39 -10.30 -9.70
#